data_AF-A0A2Z6MY36-F1
#
_entry.id   AF-A0A2Z6MY36-F1
#
_cell.length_a   1.000
_cell.length_b   1.000
_cell.length_c   1.000
_cell.angle_alpha   90.00
_cell.angle_beta   90.00
_cell.angle_gamma   90.00
#
_symmetry.space_group_name_H-M   'P 1'
#
loop_
_entity.id
_entity.type
_entity.pdbx_description
1 polymer ?
#
loop_
_entity_poly.entity_id
_entity_poly.type
_entity_poly.pdbx_seq_one_letter_code
_entity_poly.pdbx_strand_id
1 'polypeptide(L)'
;MQEDNEYETFFEDDDEDESDAPYEEKALREIVNEIMCHSSVHDRWQDQEVLKRLVYDLIKEEEKELNCSQDMNNVMKRVCKKMELWKEVESNTIDMMIEEDFTREEIGWKKNDEETKELAREVELAIFCFLVDEFSEELVC
;
A
#
# COMPACT_ATOMS: atom_id res chain seq x y z
N MET A 1 -58.73 -50.96 16.80
CA MET A 1 -57.59 -51.86 16.51
C MET A 1 -56.72 -51.06 15.55
N GLN A 2 -55.70 -50.40 16.11
CA GLN A 2 -54.28 -50.76 15.95
C GLN A 2 -53.82 -50.32 14.55
N GLU A 3 -52.81 -49.46 14.38
CA GLU A 3 -51.47 -49.59 14.92
C GLU A 3 -50.75 -48.25 15.08
N ASP A 4 -49.95 -48.19 16.14
CA ASP A 4 -48.81 -47.30 16.32
C ASP A 4 -47.81 -47.46 15.16
N ASN A 5 -47.28 -46.35 14.65
CA ASN A 5 -46.00 -46.41 13.95
C ASN A 5 -45.21 -45.11 14.17
N GLU A 6 -44.50 -45.11 15.29
CA GLU A 6 -43.40 -44.22 15.62
C GLU A 6 -42.25 -44.48 14.61
N TYR A 7 -42.07 -43.56 13.66
CA TYR A 7 -40.81 -43.44 12.93
C TYR A 7 -40.28 -42.03 13.14
N GLU A 8 -39.32 -41.98 14.07
CA GLU A 8 -38.25 -41.01 14.22
C GLU A 8 -38.08 -40.09 13.02
N THR A 9 -38.39 -38.80 13.24
CA THR A 9 -38.01 -37.71 12.35
C THR A 9 -36.48 -37.69 12.29
N PHE A 10 -35.94 -38.23 11.21
CA PHE A 10 -34.54 -38.07 10.84
C PHE A 10 -34.25 -36.57 10.80
N PHE A 11 -33.40 -36.11 11.72
CA PHE A 11 -32.83 -34.78 11.68
C PHE A 11 -32.08 -34.69 10.35
N GLU A 12 -32.66 -34.02 9.36
CA GLU A 12 -31.85 -33.45 8.29
C GLU A 12 -30.95 -32.44 8.99
N ASP A 13 -29.65 -32.79 9.06
CA ASP A 13 -28.59 -31.84 9.35
C ASP A 13 -28.73 -30.72 8.31
N ASP A 14 -29.42 -29.67 8.74
CA ASP A 14 -29.42 -28.34 8.13
C ASP A 14 -27.99 -27.81 8.35
N ASP A 15 -27.08 -28.25 7.48
CA ASP A 15 -25.80 -27.59 7.29
C ASP A 15 -26.09 -26.22 6.66
N GLU A 16 -26.56 -25.32 7.52
CA GLU A 16 -26.51 -23.88 7.33
C GLU A 16 -25.07 -23.47 7.02
N ASP A 17 -24.97 -22.67 5.95
CA ASP A 17 -24.15 -21.46 5.84
C ASP A 17 -23.00 -21.47 4.82
N GLU A 18 -22.77 -20.28 4.26
CA GLU A 18 -21.59 -19.81 3.55
C GLU A 18 -21.59 -20.02 2.00
N SER A 19 -22.14 -19.14 1.16
CA SER A 19 -22.10 -17.67 1.20
C SER A 19 -23.15 -17.11 0.22
N ASP A 20 -24.14 -16.39 0.74
CA ASP A 20 -25.03 -15.50 -0.02
C ASP A 20 -24.26 -14.24 -0.47
N ALA A 21 -23.20 -14.42 -1.26
CA ALA A 21 -22.70 -13.31 -2.06
C ALA A 21 -23.82 -12.94 -3.06
N PRO A 22 -24.24 -11.66 -3.17
CA PRO A 22 -25.21 -11.27 -4.18
C PRO A 22 -24.72 -11.79 -5.54
N TYR A 23 -25.61 -12.31 -6.38
CA TYR A 23 -25.28 -12.90 -7.69
C TYR A 23 -24.29 -12.03 -8.51
N GLU A 24 -24.39 -10.72 -8.36
CA GLU A 24 -23.49 -9.71 -8.93
C GLU A 24 -22.03 -9.80 -8.41
N GLU A 25 -21.80 -10.08 -7.13
CA GLU A 25 -20.45 -10.20 -6.56
C GLU A 25 -19.71 -11.44 -7.09
N LYS A 26 -20.42 -12.56 -7.27
CA LYS A 26 -19.85 -13.77 -7.86
C LYS A 26 -19.47 -13.55 -9.32
N ALA A 27 -20.34 -12.91 -10.10
CA ALA A 27 -20.07 -12.54 -11.48
C ALA A 27 -18.89 -11.56 -11.61
N LEU A 28 -18.80 -10.56 -10.72
CA LEU A 28 -17.66 -9.64 -10.68
C LEU A 28 -16.35 -10.36 -10.34
N ARG A 29 -16.38 -11.32 -9.43
CA ARG A 29 -15.21 -12.11 -9.06
C ARG A 29 -14.71 -12.97 -10.23
N GLU A 30 -15.62 -13.51 -11.05
CA GLU A 30 -15.29 -14.21 -12.29
C GLU A 30 -14.67 -13.26 -13.32
N ILE A 31 -15.22 -12.05 -13.50
CA ILE A 31 -14.70 -11.03 -14.43
C ILE A 31 -13.31 -10.55 -14.01
N VAL A 32 -13.08 -10.31 -12.71
CA VAL A 32 -11.76 -9.97 -12.19
C VAL A 32 -10.75 -11.07 -12.53
N ASN A 33 -11.12 -12.34 -12.32
CA ASN A 33 -10.25 -13.46 -12.68
C ASN A 33 -9.98 -13.54 -14.18
N GLU A 34 -10.98 -13.27 -15.02
CA GLU A 34 -10.84 -13.25 -16.48
C GLU A 34 -9.87 -12.15 -16.94
N ILE A 35 -10.02 -10.93 -16.40
CA ILE A 35 -9.11 -9.79 -16.68
C ILE A 35 -7.68 -10.12 -16.25
N MET A 36 -7.53 -10.76 -15.08
CA MET A 36 -6.22 -11.19 -14.57
C MET A 36 -5.55 -12.21 -15.50
N CYS A 37 -6.31 -13.13 -16.10
CA CYS A 37 -5.79 -14.09 -17.07
C CYS A 37 -5.42 -13.46 -18.42
N HIS A 38 -6.10 -12.39 -18.83
CA HIS A 38 -5.81 -11.68 -20.08
C HIS A 38 -4.69 -10.65 -19.96
N SER A 39 -4.38 -10.22 -18.74
CA SER A 39 -3.37 -9.20 -18.49
C SER A 39 -1.98 -9.82 -18.34
N SER A 40 -0.99 -9.23 -19.03
CA SER A 40 0.43 -9.61 -18.87
C SER A 40 1.04 -9.13 -17.54
N VAL A 41 0.23 -8.46 -16.70
CA VAL A 41 0.66 -7.79 -15.46
C VAL A 41 0.72 -8.76 -14.27
N HIS A 42 0.09 -9.94 -14.37
CA HIS A 42 0.01 -10.93 -13.29
C HIS A 42 1.37 -11.30 -12.68
N ASP A 43 2.41 -11.45 -13.52
CA ASP A 43 3.73 -11.93 -13.08
C ASP A 43 4.56 -10.88 -12.31
N ARG A 44 4.16 -9.61 -12.37
CA ARG A 44 4.92 -8.49 -11.76
C ARG A 44 4.52 -8.17 -10.32
N TRP A 45 3.38 -8.66 -9.86
CA TRP A 45 2.80 -8.27 -8.58
C TRP A 45 3.02 -9.36 -7.53
N GLN A 46 3.72 -9.00 -6.44
CA GLN A 46 4.03 -9.92 -5.34
C GLN A 46 2.79 -10.34 -4.54
N ASP A 47 1.76 -9.49 -4.51
CA ASP A 47 0.51 -9.76 -3.81
C ASP A 47 -0.67 -9.76 -4.81
N GLN A 48 -1.15 -10.97 -5.10
CA GLN A 48 -2.26 -11.21 -6.01
C GLN A 48 -3.62 -10.75 -5.45
N GLU A 49 -3.77 -10.71 -4.14
CA GLU A 49 -5.03 -10.29 -3.51
C GLU A 49 -5.18 -8.76 -3.57
N VAL A 50 -4.07 -8.03 -3.38
CA VAL A 50 -4.01 -6.58 -3.59
C VAL A 50 -4.32 -6.23 -5.05
N LEU A 51 -3.74 -6.97 -6.01
CA LEU A 51 -4.00 -6.74 -7.43
C LEU A 51 -5.48 -7.01 -7.79
N LYS A 52 -6.09 -8.08 -7.28
CA LYS A 52 -7.52 -8.36 -7.47
C LYS A 52 -8.40 -7.25 -6.92
N ARG A 53 -8.10 -6.74 -5.73
CA ARG A 53 -8.83 -5.60 -5.14
C ARG A 53 -8.72 -4.36 -6.01
N LEU A 54 -7.52 -4.08 -6.52
CA LEU A 54 -7.28 -2.94 -7.40
C LEU A 54 -8.04 -3.05 -8.73
N VAL A 55 -8.09 -4.24 -9.34
CA VAL A 55 -8.88 -4.49 -10.55
C VAL A 55 -10.38 -4.31 -10.27
N TYR A 56 -10.86 -4.79 -9.12
CA TYR A 56 -12.25 -4.59 -8.69
C TYR A 56 -12.60 -3.11 -8.53
N ASP A 57 -11.76 -2.35 -7.83
CA ASP A 57 -11.94 -0.90 -7.65
C ASP A 57 -11.92 -0.17 -9.00
N LEU A 58 -11.05 -0.60 -9.91
CA LEU A 58 -10.95 -0.06 -11.27
C LEU A 58 -12.19 -0.36 -12.12
N ILE A 59 -12.76 -1.56 -12.02
CA ILE A 59 -14.04 -1.90 -12.69
C ILE A 59 -15.15 -0.97 -12.19
N LYS A 60 -15.28 -0.78 -10.87
CA LYS A 60 -16.29 0.11 -10.29
C LYS A 60 -16.12 1.57 -10.73
N GLU A 61 -14.88 2.04 -10.83
CA GLU A 61 -14.59 3.38 -11.35
C GLU A 61 -15.06 3.52 -12.81
N GLU A 62 -14.73 2.56 -13.66
CA GLU A 62 -15.09 2.55 -15.08
C GLU A 62 -16.60 2.43 -15.32
N GLU A 63 -17.30 1.59 -14.55
CA GLU A 63 -18.77 1.47 -14.57
C GLU A 63 -19.45 2.80 -14.20
N LYS A 64 -18.91 3.50 -13.20
CA LYS A 64 -19.43 4.80 -12.77
C LYS A 64 -19.21 5.89 -13.83
N GLU A 65 -18.07 5.91 -14.51
CA GLU A 65 -17.81 6.86 -15.59
C GLU A 65 -18.72 6.66 -16.81
N LEU A 66 -19.08 5.40 -17.11
CA LEU A 66 -19.88 5.04 -18.28
C LEU A 66 -21.39 5.21 -18.09
N ASN A 67 -21.85 5.73 -16.94
CA ASN A 67 -23.27 6.03 -16.66
C ASN A 67 -24.24 4.96 -17.21
N CYS A 68 -24.10 3.72 -16.74
CA CYS A 68 -25.01 2.59 -17.01
C CYS A 68 -24.97 1.94 -18.41
N SER A 69 -23.88 2.03 -19.16
CA SER A 69 -23.72 1.11 -20.30
C SER A 69 -23.49 -0.32 -19.75
N GLN A 70 -24.51 -1.18 -19.80
CA GLN A 70 -24.44 -2.64 -19.53
C GLN A 70 -23.47 -3.41 -20.46
N ASP A 71 -22.69 -2.70 -21.29
CA ASP A 71 -21.67 -3.29 -22.13
C ASP A 71 -20.40 -3.57 -21.31
N MET A 72 -20.48 -4.65 -20.50
CA MET A 72 -19.37 -5.17 -19.71
C MET A 72 -18.12 -5.44 -20.58
N ASN A 73 -18.29 -5.75 -21.87
CA ASN A 73 -17.14 -5.91 -22.77
C ASN A 73 -16.38 -4.59 -22.98
N ASN A 74 -17.06 -3.44 -23.01
CA ASN A 74 -16.39 -2.14 -23.11
C ASN A 74 -15.69 -1.76 -21.81
N VAL A 75 -16.31 -2.05 -20.65
CA VAL A 75 -15.67 -1.89 -19.33
C VAL A 75 -14.39 -2.72 -19.29
N MET A 76 -14.48 -4.01 -19.63
CA MET A 76 -13.35 -4.92 -19.64
C MET A 76 -12.21 -4.43 -20.56
N LYS A 77 -12.51 -3.98 -21.77
CA LYS A 77 -11.50 -3.41 -22.69
C LYS A 77 -10.81 -2.17 -22.11
N ARG A 78 -11.55 -1.29 -21.45
CA ARG A 78 -11.01 -0.07 -20.82
C ARG A 78 -10.14 -0.41 -19.62
N VAL A 79 -10.58 -1.34 -18.77
CA VAL A 79 -9.83 -1.86 -17.62
C VAL A 79 -8.52 -2.49 -18.10
N CYS A 80 -8.56 -3.41 -19.06
CA CYS A 80 -7.35 -4.03 -19.63
C CYS A 80 -6.39 -2.98 -20.21
N LYS A 81 -6.90 -1.96 -20.91
CA LYS A 81 -6.07 -0.86 -21.44
C LYS A 81 -5.40 -0.04 -20.32
N LYS A 82 -6.14 0.32 -19.26
CA LYS A 82 -5.57 1.03 -18.10
C LYS A 82 -4.54 0.19 -17.37
N MET A 83 -4.78 -1.11 -17.21
CA MET A 83 -3.81 -2.04 -16.62
C MET A 83 -2.51 -2.12 -17.42
N GLU A 84 -2.57 -2.15 -18.75
CA GLU A 84 -1.36 -2.10 -19.59
C GLU A 84 -0.64 -0.75 -19.48
N LEU A 85 -1.33 0.37 -19.23
CA LEU A 85 -0.66 1.66 -18.94
C LEU A 85 0.05 1.65 -17.58
N TRP A 86 -0.48 0.94 -16.58
CA TRP A 86 0.20 0.74 -15.28
C TRP A 86 1.42 -0.18 -15.38
N LYS A 87 1.60 -0.87 -16.51
CA LYS A 87 2.86 -1.54 -16.83
C LYS A 87 3.99 -0.56 -17.09
N GLU A 88 3.67 0.63 -17.61
CA GLU A 88 4.63 1.60 -18.13
C GLU A 88 5.24 2.52 -17.06
N VAL A 89 4.80 2.45 -15.80
CA VAL A 89 5.53 3.08 -14.69
C VAL A 89 6.64 2.12 -14.27
N GLU A 90 7.74 2.18 -15.01
CA GLU A 90 8.97 1.49 -14.66
C GLU A 90 9.38 1.95 -13.24
N SER A 91 9.62 1.00 -12.34
CA SER A 91 9.99 1.24 -10.93
C SER A 91 11.06 2.33 -10.81
N ASN A 92 11.98 2.32 -11.78
CA ASN A 92 12.94 3.37 -12.13
C ASN A 92 12.45 4.80 -11.88
N THR A 93 11.25 5.20 -12.33
CA THR A 93 10.84 6.60 -12.20
C THR A 93 10.58 6.99 -10.74
N ILE A 94 9.96 6.09 -9.95
CA ILE A 94 9.75 6.33 -8.52
C ILE A 94 11.08 6.21 -7.79
N ASP A 95 11.90 5.21 -8.12
CA ASP A 95 13.21 5.00 -7.53
C ASP A 95 14.15 6.20 -7.79
N MET A 96 14.11 6.78 -8.99
CA MET A 96 14.87 7.96 -9.39
C MET A 96 14.37 9.23 -8.67
N MET A 97 13.05 9.40 -8.51
CA MET A 97 12.50 10.51 -7.71
C MET A 97 12.90 10.41 -6.23
N ILE A 98 12.90 9.19 -5.68
CA ILE A 98 13.33 8.92 -4.31
C ILE A 98 14.83 9.19 -4.15
N GLU A 99 15.66 8.73 -5.09
CA GLU A 99 17.10 8.94 -5.08
C GLU A 99 17.46 10.44 -5.19
N GLU A 100 16.79 11.20 -6.06
CA GLU A 100 16.96 12.66 -6.16
C GLU A 100 16.59 13.38 -4.86
N ASP A 101 15.54 12.95 -4.16
CA ASP A 101 15.14 13.52 -2.88
C ASP A 101 16.15 13.23 -1.76
N PHE A 102 16.61 11.98 -1.66
CA PHE A 102 17.60 11.60 -0.64
C PHE A 102 18.98 12.22 -0.87
N THR A 103 19.44 12.31 -2.11
CA THR A 103 20.73 12.95 -2.45
C THR A 103 20.71 14.45 -2.17
N ARG A 104 19.58 15.12 -2.40
CA ARG A 104 19.39 16.54 -2.06
C ARG A 104 19.44 16.77 -0.54
N GLU A 105 18.80 15.90 0.23
CA GLU A 105 18.82 16.01 1.69
C GLU A 105 20.20 15.72 2.27
N GLU A 106 20.90 14.67 1.82
CA GLU A 106 22.24 14.30 2.30
C GLU A 106 23.24 15.49 2.26
N ILE A 107 23.18 16.30 1.21
CA ILE A 107 24.01 17.51 1.06
C ILE A 107 23.66 18.56 2.13
N GLY A 108 22.39 18.71 2.50
CA GLY A 108 21.92 19.62 3.54
C GLY A 108 22.33 19.17 4.95
N TRP A 109 22.17 17.89 5.27
CA TRP A 109 22.55 17.32 6.57
C TRP A 109 24.07 17.38 6.79
N LYS A 110 24.86 17.10 5.74
CA LYS A 110 26.33 17.15 5.83
C LYS A 110 26.87 18.57 6.05
N LYS A 111 26.19 19.59 5.53
CA LYS A 111 26.55 20.99 5.77
C LYS A 111 26.34 21.40 7.23
N ASN A 112 25.30 20.87 7.87
CA ASN A 112 24.99 21.15 9.28
C ASN A 112 26.03 20.57 10.25
N ASP A 113 26.68 19.45 9.91
CA ASP A 113 27.65 18.78 10.80
C ASP A 113 28.93 19.61 11.02
N GLU A 114 29.46 20.26 9.99
CA GLU A 114 30.66 21.10 10.13
C GLU A 114 30.36 22.38 10.92
N GLU A 115 29.25 23.06 10.61
CA GLU A 115 28.79 24.25 11.34
C GLU A 115 28.50 23.91 12.83
N THR A 116 27.93 22.73 13.10
CA THR A 116 27.69 22.24 14.47
C THR A 116 28.99 21.96 15.20
N LYS A 117 29.98 21.34 14.54
CA LYS A 117 31.30 21.07 15.14
C LYS A 117 32.08 22.34 15.44
N GLU A 118 32.02 23.32 14.55
CA GLU A 118 32.66 24.62 14.77
C GLU A 118 32.04 25.34 15.97
N LEU A 119 30.71 25.42 16.03
CA LEU A 119 30.00 26.01 17.17
C LEU A 119 30.30 25.26 18.47
N ALA A 120 30.33 23.93 18.45
CA ALA A 120 30.67 23.13 19.64
C ALA A 120 32.08 23.46 20.16
N ARG A 121 33.07 23.61 19.28
CA ARG A 121 34.43 24.02 19.66
C ARG A 121 34.47 25.42 20.27
N GLU A 122 33.72 26.37 19.71
CA GLU A 122 33.64 27.73 20.26
C GLU A 122 33.07 27.72 21.69
N VAL A 123 32.01 26.94 21.90
CA VAL A 123 31.40 26.76 23.23
C VAL A 123 32.37 26.08 24.20
N GLU A 124 33.03 25.01 23.79
CA GLU A 124 34.04 24.31 24.61
C GLU A 124 35.19 25.23 25.01
N LEU A 125 35.68 26.05 24.08
CA LEU A 125 36.74 27.02 24.34
C LEU A 125 36.30 28.08 25.35
N ALA A 126 35.08 28.62 25.19
CA ALA A 126 34.53 29.60 26.12
C ALA A 126 34.40 29.04 27.53
N ILE A 127 33.86 27.82 27.67
CA ILE A 127 33.78 27.12 28.96
C ILE A 127 35.17 26.94 29.56
N PHE A 128 36.14 26.47 28.77
CA PHE A 128 37.50 26.26 29.24
C PHE A 128 38.16 27.55 29.74
N CYS A 129 38.01 28.66 29.00
CA CYS A 129 38.50 29.97 29.43
C CYS A 129 37.90 30.39 30.78
N PHE A 130 36.58 30.27 30.95
CA PHE A 130 35.94 30.60 32.22
C PHE A 130 36.46 29.76 33.38
N LEU A 131 36.63 28.45 33.18
CA LEU A 131 37.18 27.55 34.20
C LEU A 131 38.63 27.89 34.56
N VAL A 132 39.46 28.25 33.57
CA VAL A 132 40.86 28.65 33.81
C VAL A 132 40.94 29.98 34.54
N ASP A 133 40.08 30.94 34.19
CA ASP A 133 40.01 32.23 34.86
C ASP A 133 39.59 32.06 36.33
N GLU A 134 38.50 31.30 36.58
CA GLU A 134 38.03 30.98 37.95
C GLU A 134 39.13 30.30 38.77
N PHE A 135 39.80 29.28 38.20
CA PHE A 135 40.88 28.57 38.87
C PHE A 135 42.11 29.47 39.14
N SER A 136 42.39 30.42 38.24
CA SER A 136 43.48 31.37 38.42
C SER A 136 43.20 32.37 39.53
N GLU A 137 41.95 32.83 39.67
CA GLU A 137 41.53 33.67 40.78
C GLU A 137 41.64 32.95 42.13
N GLU A 138 41.27 31.67 42.18
CA GLU A 138 41.40 30.85 43.39
C GLU A 138 42.87 30.63 43.81
N LEU A 139 43.79 30.45 42.85
CA LEU A 139 45.22 30.24 43.12
C LEU A 139 45.98 31.49 43.58
N VAL A 140 45.46 32.70 43.34
CA VAL A 140 46.10 33.97 43.73
C VAL A 140 45.71 34.40 45.17
N CYS A 141 44.81 33.66 45.83
CA CYS A 141 44.46 33.80 47.25
C CYS A 141 45.35 32.94 48.16
#